data_AF-A0A087TL20-F1
#
_entry.id   AF-A0A087TL20-F1
#
_cell.length_a   1.000
_cell.length_b   1.000
_cell.length_c   1.000
_cell.angle_alpha   90.00
_cell.angle_beta   90.00
_cell.angle_gamma   90.00
#
_symmetry.space_group_name_H-M   'P 1'
#
loop_
_entity.id
_entity.type
_entity.pdbx_description
1 polymer ?
#
loop_
_entity_poly.entity_id
_entity_poly.type
_entity_poly.pdbx_seq_one_letter_code
_entity_poly.pdbx_strand_id
1 'polypeptide(L)'
;MKRGKSLLTFVTFTFASILNVHTLDYSDLEAIGVACRNRDSCTSPTRHTAFNETNCECDRSCSIFNDCCIDSTYRSSTRGSNSQGRRWTCMPFGNEPNTGAYVVNNCSRDFSGSQEVKRKCQTDDDISDPLLSVPVTDTSLRVTYKNRYCAECNFVSPSSLTSWLILINCESLEHVSDVTDNYVWSNLKYRSDLKQWGVEVNNDTEQFHSCNLIFDMPSYVTRDVRLCRANIVSTCPDNWRRLPVKRACESYLAMVYKTGNDDQAFRNPHCALCNGLSVDALVCDKGVSGKRRKPLSFALLLDINQSDGDQVGVSIQP
;
A
#
# COMPACT_ATOMS: atom_id res chain seq x y z
N MET A 1 -20.81 -57.12 -61.17
CA MET A 1 -19.39 -56.70 -61.02
C MET A 1 -19.23 -55.38 -61.76
N LYS A 2 -18.71 -54.26 -61.28
CA LYS A 2 -18.14 -53.78 -60.00
C LYS A 2 -18.50 -52.29 -59.93
N ARG A 3 -18.93 -51.80 -58.76
CA ARG A 3 -19.11 -50.37 -58.46
C ARG A 3 -17.74 -49.68 -58.44
N GLY A 4 -17.54 -48.65 -59.27
CA GLY A 4 -16.41 -47.73 -59.15
C GLY A 4 -16.75 -46.63 -58.13
N LYS A 5 -16.06 -46.63 -56.98
CA LYS A 5 -16.17 -45.56 -55.98
C LYS A 5 -15.16 -44.46 -56.36
N SER A 6 -15.66 -43.26 -56.65
CA SER A 6 -14.85 -42.05 -56.72
C SER A 6 -14.52 -41.61 -55.28
N LEU A 7 -13.24 -41.58 -54.94
CA LEU A 7 -12.74 -41.16 -53.63
C LEU A 7 -12.58 -39.63 -53.66
N LEU A 8 -13.51 -38.92 -53.05
CA LEU A 8 -13.45 -37.47 -52.88
C LEU A 8 -12.53 -37.16 -51.68
N THR A 9 -11.30 -36.72 -51.96
CA THR A 9 -10.33 -36.32 -50.95
C THR A 9 -10.74 -34.97 -50.35
N PHE A 10 -11.32 -34.97 -49.15
CA PHE A 10 -11.57 -33.76 -48.37
C PHE A 10 -10.23 -33.25 -47.81
N VAL A 11 -9.72 -32.16 -48.37
CA VAL A 11 -8.64 -31.37 -47.74
C VAL A 11 -9.29 -30.51 -46.67
N THR A 12 -9.22 -30.95 -45.41
CA THR A 12 -9.59 -30.12 -44.27
C THR A 12 -8.48 -29.11 -44.03
N PHE A 13 -8.69 -27.86 -44.47
CA PHE A 13 -7.90 -26.73 -44.02
C PHE A 13 -8.21 -26.45 -42.55
N THR A 14 -7.37 -26.94 -41.65
CA THR A 14 -7.34 -26.48 -40.26
C THR A 14 -6.77 -25.07 -40.24
N PHE A 15 -7.64 -24.06 -40.22
CA PHE A 15 -7.25 -22.70 -39.84
C PHE A 15 -6.83 -22.72 -38.36
N ALA A 16 -5.53 -22.92 -38.11
CA ALA A 16 -4.92 -22.58 -36.84
C ALA A 16 -4.98 -21.06 -36.70
N SER A 17 -6.05 -20.56 -36.09
CA SER A 17 -6.14 -19.17 -35.67
C SER A 17 -5.09 -18.97 -34.58
N ILE A 18 -3.92 -18.47 -34.97
CA ILE A 18 -2.95 -17.93 -34.02
C ILE A 18 -3.69 -16.77 -33.35
N LEU A 19 -4.14 -16.98 -32.11
CA LEU A 19 -4.58 -15.91 -31.24
C LEU A 19 -3.36 -15.01 -31.06
N ASN A 20 -3.28 -13.94 -31.85
CA ASN A 20 -2.36 -12.84 -31.59
C ASN A 20 -2.74 -12.28 -30.22
N VAL A 21 -2.02 -12.71 -29.19
CA VAL A 21 -2.07 -12.08 -27.88
C VAL A 21 -1.45 -10.70 -28.09
N HIS A 22 -2.28 -9.69 -28.35
CA HIS A 22 -1.83 -8.31 -28.40
C HIS A 22 -1.15 -8.01 -27.07
N THR A 23 0.14 -7.70 -27.13
CA THR A 23 0.91 -7.30 -25.96
C THR A 23 0.50 -5.88 -25.63
N LEU A 24 -0.07 -5.68 -24.44
CA LEU A 24 -0.45 -4.36 -23.95
C LEU A 24 0.76 -3.42 -23.97
N ASP A 25 0.60 -2.23 -24.55
CA ASP A 25 1.61 -1.18 -24.70
C ASP A 25 1.09 0.20 -24.25
N TYR A 26 1.98 1.16 -24.05
CA TYR A 26 1.62 2.53 -23.65
C TYR A 26 0.63 3.18 -24.64
N SER A 27 0.78 2.90 -25.93
CA SER A 27 -0.12 3.37 -26.98
C SER A 27 -1.58 2.94 -26.77
N ASP A 28 -1.83 1.83 -26.07
CA ASP A 28 -3.18 1.41 -25.69
C ASP A 28 -3.82 2.38 -24.67
N LEU A 29 -3.03 3.02 -23.80
CA LEU A 29 -3.49 4.04 -22.86
C LEU A 29 -3.80 5.36 -23.56
N GLU A 30 -2.97 5.74 -24.52
CA GLU A 30 -3.20 6.92 -25.36
C GLU A 30 -4.49 6.73 -26.19
N ALA A 31 -4.71 5.54 -26.73
CA ALA A 31 -5.90 5.21 -27.53
C ALA A 31 -7.21 5.24 -26.73
N ILE A 32 -7.18 4.91 -25.44
CA ILE A 32 -8.35 5.03 -24.57
C ILE A 32 -8.50 6.45 -23.98
N GLY A 33 -7.57 7.38 -24.21
CA GLY A 33 -7.68 8.76 -23.74
C GLY A 33 -7.27 9.00 -22.28
N VAL A 34 -6.62 8.04 -21.62
CA VAL A 34 -6.11 8.20 -20.24
C VAL A 34 -4.65 7.79 -20.21
N ALA A 35 -3.77 8.78 -20.38
CA ALA A 35 -2.32 8.60 -20.42
C ALA A 35 -1.59 9.63 -19.55
N CYS A 36 -1.01 9.17 -18.43
CA CYS A 36 -0.18 10.02 -17.56
C CYS A 36 1.30 9.84 -17.88
N ARG A 37 1.72 10.17 -19.11
CA ARG A 37 3.01 9.76 -19.70
C ARG A 37 4.24 10.14 -18.89
N ASN A 38 4.19 11.26 -18.18
CA ASN A 38 5.31 11.70 -17.34
C ASN A 38 5.45 10.91 -16.03
N ARG A 39 4.43 10.14 -15.65
CA ARG A 39 4.36 9.39 -14.39
C ARG A 39 4.35 7.87 -14.58
N ASP A 40 3.87 7.40 -15.72
CA ASP A 40 3.57 5.98 -15.98
C ASP A 40 4.55 5.30 -16.97
N SER A 41 5.61 5.99 -17.40
CA SER A 41 6.51 5.53 -18.47
C SER A 41 7.99 5.61 -18.09
N CYS A 42 8.72 4.55 -18.41
CA CYS A 42 10.17 4.45 -18.29
C CYS A 42 10.94 5.22 -19.37
N THR A 43 10.27 5.55 -20.48
CA THR A 43 10.86 6.20 -21.66
C THR A 43 10.52 7.68 -21.77
N SER A 44 9.82 8.27 -20.79
CA SER A 44 9.46 9.69 -20.81
C SER A 44 10.69 10.61 -20.77
N PRO A 45 10.75 11.67 -21.60
CA PRO A 45 11.87 12.62 -21.63
C PRO A 45 11.97 13.50 -20.37
N THR A 46 10.88 13.67 -19.63
CA THR A 46 10.83 14.39 -18.34
C THR A 46 10.60 13.40 -17.20
N ARG A 47 11.31 12.27 -17.22
CA ARG A 47 11.15 11.26 -16.18
C ARG A 47 11.52 11.85 -14.82
N HIS A 48 10.53 11.90 -13.97
CA HIS A 48 10.72 12.22 -12.57
C HIS A 48 11.34 11.03 -11.83
N THR A 49 12.08 11.30 -10.77
CA THR A 49 12.69 10.26 -9.93
C THR A 49 12.10 10.21 -8.52
N ALA A 50 11.34 11.24 -8.15
CA ALA A 50 10.71 11.31 -6.85
C ALA A 50 9.43 10.48 -6.85
N PHE A 51 9.19 9.77 -5.74
CA PHE A 51 8.02 8.89 -5.59
C PHE A 51 6.68 9.63 -5.74
N ASN A 52 6.59 10.89 -5.33
CA ASN A 52 5.38 11.71 -5.53
C ASN A 52 5.14 12.07 -7.02
N GLU A 53 6.17 12.02 -7.85
CA GLU A 53 6.12 12.43 -9.25
C GLU A 53 5.94 11.24 -10.21
N THR A 54 6.35 10.02 -9.83
CA THR A 54 6.19 8.79 -10.65
C THR A 54 5.23 7.78 -10.06
N ASN A 55 4.34 7.19 -10.86
CA ASN A 55 3.36 6.22 -10.36
C ASN A 55 3.91 4.79 -10.24
N CYS A 56 5.01 4.47 -10.91
CA CYS A 56 5.50 3.11 -11.12
C CYS A 56 7.04 3.06 -11.18
N GLU A 57 7.57 1.84 -11.19
CA GLU A 57 9.01 1.56 -11.15
C GLU A 57 9.54 0.98 -12.47
N CYS A 58 10.79 1.32 -12.78
CA CYS A 58 11.49 0.88 -13.99
C CYS A 58 12.75 0.06 -13.69
N ASP A 59 12.97 -0.28 -12.42
CA ASP A 59 14.08 -1.13 -12.02
C ASP A 59 13.78 -2.61 -12.26
N ARG A 60 14.81 -3.45 -12.13
CA ARG A 60 14.69 -4.90 -12.30
C ARG A 60 13.78 -5.55 -11.25
N SER A 61 13.70 -4.94 -10.07
CA SER A 61 12.93 -5.46 -8.94
C SER A 61 11.43 -5.22 -9.09
N CYS A 62 11.01 -4.37 -10.03
CA CYS A 62 9.60 -3.98 -10.13
C CYS A 62 8.65 -5.15 -10.37
N SER A 63 9.16 -6.21 -10.99
CA SER A 63 8.40 -7.42 -11.27
C SER A 63 8.17 -8.27 -10.01
N ILE A 64 9.07 -8.17 -9.02
CA ILE A 64 8.96 -8.81 -7.70
C ILE A 64 7.88 -8.13 -6.86
N PHE A 65 7.86 -6.80 -6.88
CA PHE A 65 6.93 -5.96 -6.12
C PHE A 65 5.60 -5.70 -6.85
N ASN A 66 5.53 -6.08 -8.13
CA ASN A 66 4.42 -5.83 -9.01
C ASN A 66 4.06 -4.32 -9.08
N ASP A 67 5.07 -3.47 -9.23
CA ASP A 67 4.96 -2.01 -9.36
C ASP A 67 5.55 -1.49 -10.68
N CYS A 68 5.82 -2.37 -11.64
CA CYS A 68 6.37 -1.99 -12.94
C CYS A 68 5.47 -1.02 -13.72
N CYS A 69 6.10 -0.06 -14.39
CA CYS A 69 5.46 0.74 -15.44
C CYS A 69 5.01 -0.12 -16.62
N ILE A 70 4.06 0.38 -17.42
CA ILE A 70 3.48 -0.35 -18.55
C ILE A 70 4.53 -0.71 -19.63
N ASP A 71 5.47 0.20 -19.88
CA ASP A 71 6.55 0.10 -20.86
C ASP A 71 7.86 -0.45 -20.27
N SER A 72 7.84 -0.93 -19.02
CA SER A 72 9.01 -1.55 -18.39
C SER A 72 9.37 -2.87 -19.08
N THR A 73 10.64 -2.99 -19.47
CA THR A 73 11.19 -4.23 -20.05
C THR A 73 11.18 -5.39 -19.05
N TYR A 74 11.11 -5.11 -17.75
CA TYR A 74 11.07 -6.11 -16.68
C TYR A 74 9.67 -6.66 -16.40
N ARG A 75 8.60 -6.05 -16.94
CA ARG A 75 7.19 -6.45 -16.70
C ARG A 75 6.90 -7.91 -17.02
N SER A 76 7.53 -8.46 -18.07
CA SER A 76 7.28 -9.84 -18.53
C SER A 76 8.12 -10.92 -17.80
N SER A 77 8.99 -10.53 -16.87
CA SER A 77 9.88 -11.46 -16.15
C SER A 77 9.16 -12.35 -15.12
N THR A 78 7.85 -12.17 -14.92
CA THR A 78 7.01 -12.78 -13.88
C THR A 78 6.26 -14.06 -14.28
N ARG A 79 6.57 -14.71 -15.41
CA ARG A 79 5.91 -15.98 -15.80
C ARG A 79 6.08 -17.14 -14.80
N GLY A 80 6.74 -16.97 -13.65
CA GLY A 80 6.91 -18.00 -12.62
C GLY A 80 6.83 -17.59 -11.14
N SER A 81 6.47 -16.35 -10.77
CA SER A 81 6.64 -15.90 -9.36
C SER A 81 5.37 -15.39 -8.66
N ASN A 82 4.24 -16.10 -8.83
CA ASN A 82 3.07 -15.92 -7.96
C ASN A 82 3.36 -16.21 -6.47
N SER A 83 4.54 -16.76 -6.15
CA SER A 83 4.96 -17.09 -4.78
C SER A 83 5.73 -15.96 -4.07
N GLN A 84 6.47 -15.10 -4.77
CA GLN A 84 7.28 -14.03 -4.13
C GLN A 84 6.49 -12.73 -3.92
N GLY A 85 5.56 -12.39 -4.80
CA GLY A 85 4.64 -11.25 -4.59
C GLY A 85 3.73 -11.41 -3.36
N ARG A 86 3.53 -12.65 -2.89
CA ARG A 86 2.80 -12.96 -1.64
C ARG A 86 3.59 -12.66 -0.36
N ARG A 87 4.88 -12.32 -0.47
CA ARG A 87 5.73 -11.98 0.68
C ARG A 87 5.60 -10.51 1.09
N TRP A 88 5.32 -9.64 0.13
CA TRP A 88 5.29 -8.20 0.32
C TRP A 88 3.86 -7.69 0.31
N THR A 89 3.51 -6.88 1.30
CA THR A 89 2.24 -6.17 1.34
C THR A 89 2.51 -4.68 1.36
N CYS A 90 1.73 -3.91 0.62
CA CYS A 90 1.83 -2.45 0.63
C CYS A 90 1.08 -1.90 1.86
N MET A 91 1.82 -1.44 2.86
CA MET A 91 1.28 -0.89 4.11
C MET A 91 1.19 0.63 4.01
N PRO A 92 0.03 1.26 4.24
CA PRO A 92 -0.08 2.71 4.32
C PRO A 92 0.81 3.27 5.45
N PHE A 93 1.37 4.46 5.24
CA PHE A 93 2.11 5.17 6.27
C PHE A 93 1.96 6.69 6.13
N GLY A 94 2.29 7.41 7.19
CA GLY A 94 2.11 8.85 7.25
C GLY A 94 0.66 9.24 7.02
N ASN A 95 0.46 10.47 6.54
CA ASN A 95 -0.87 11.03 6.23
C ASN A 95 -1.11 11.19 4.73
N GLU A 96 -0.15 10.82 3.89
CA GLU A 96 -0.28 11.00 2.45
C GLU A 96 -1.23 9.95 1.85
N PRO A 97 -2.28 10.37 1.13
CA PRO A 97 -3.18 9.43 0.50
C PRO A 97 -2.44 8.61 -0.55
N ASN A 98 -2.76 7.33 -0.62
CA ASN A 98 -2.20 6.38 -1.58
C ASN A 98 -0.68 6.20 -1.53
N THR A 99 -0.02 6.65 -0.46
CA THR A 99 1.39 6.41 -0.17
C THR A 99 1.51 5.26 0.83
N GLY A 100 2.43 4.34 0.57
CA GLY A 100 2.70 3.20 1.41
C GLY A 100 4.13 2.70 1.27
N ALA A 101 4.50 1.71 2.08
CA ALA A 101 5.76 1.01 1.99
C ALA A 101 5.55 -0.51 1.88
N TYR A 102 6.41 -1.18 1.12
CA TYR A 102 6.41 -2.64 1.08
C TYR A 102 6.95 -3.21 2.39
N VAL A 103 6.12 -4.02 3.05
CA VAL A 103 6.46 -4.70 4.30
C VAL A 103 6.33 -6.21 4.16
N VAL A 104 7.17 -6.95 4.87
CA VAL A 104 7.01 -8.39 5.08
C VAL A 104 6.02 -8.60 6.23
N ASN A 105 4.92 -9.29 5.95
CA ASN A 105 3.86 -9.62 6.92
C ASN A 105 3.68 -11.14 7.10
N ASN A 106 4.68 -11.93 6.72
CA ASN A 106 4.68 -13.37 6.92
C ASN A 106 6.00 -13.87 7.49
N CYS A 107 5.93 -15.01 8.16
CA CYS A 107 7.11 -15.65 8.73
C CYS A 107 7.85 -16.49 7.68
N SER A 108 9.16 -16.65 7.91
CA SER A 108 9.94 -17.61 7.13
C SER A 108 9.32 -19.00 7.23
N ARG A 109 9.38 -19.78 6.15
CA ARG A 109 8.92 -21.18 6.14
C ARG A 109 9.73 -22.05 7.11
N ASP A 110 10.97 -21.65 7.37
CA ASP A 110 11.90 -22.35 8.26
C ASP A 110 11.70 -21.95 9.73
N PHE A 111 10.78 -21.03 10.03
CA PHE A 111 10.52 -20.61 11.40
C PHE A 111 9.81 -21.72 12.20
N SER A 112 10.54 -22.29 13.16
CA SER A 112 10.09 -23.34 14.08
C SER A 112 9.73 -22.84 15.49
N GLY A 113 9.73 -21.52 15.70
CA GLY A 113 9.39 -20.90 16.98
C GLY A 113 7.88 -20.90 17.30
N SER A 114 7.49 -20.10 18.29
CA SER A 114 6.13 -20.14 18.85
C SER A 114 5.05 -19.75 17.82
N GLN A 115 3.87 -20.38 17.95
CA GLN A 115 2.70 -20.00 17.15
C GLN A 115 2.20 -18.60 17.48
N GLU A 116 2.47 -18.12 18.69
CA GLU A 116 2.11 -16.75 19.09
C GLU A 116 2.84 -15.70 18.24
N VAL A 117 4.16 -15.87 18.02
CA VAL A 117 4.94 -14.96 17.16
C VAL A 117 4.42 -14.99 15.72
N LYS A 118 4.11 -16.19 15.19
CA LYS A 118 3.50 -16.34 13.86
C LYS A 118 2.18 -15.58 13.76
N ARG A 119 1.29 -15.77 14.74
CA ARG A 119 -0.02 -15.12 14.82
C ARG A 119 0.12 -13.59 14.90
N LYS A 120 1.00 -13.09 15.77
CA LYS A 120 1.26 -11.66 15.93
C LYS A 120 1.87 -10.99 14.69
N CYS A 121 2.62 -11.74 13.89
CA CYS A 121 3.09 -11.25 12.59
C CYS A 121 1.97 -11.24 11.53
N GLN A 122 1.23 -12.36 11.41
CA GLN A 122 0.44 -12.64 10.21
C GLN A 122 -1.03 -12.23 10.30
N THR A 123 -1.64 -12.33 11.48
CA THR A 123 -3.10 -12.25 11.63
C THR A 123 -3.56 -11.16 12.58
N ASP A 124 -2.70 -10.71 13.50
CA ASP A 124 -3.06 -9.63 14.39
C ASP A 124 -2.77 -8.27 13.77
N ASP A 125 -3.83 -7.47 13.70
CA ASP A 125 -3.78 -6.00 13.66
C ASP A 125 -4.16 -5.45 15.03
N ASP A 126 -3.78 -6.14 16.11
CA ASP A 126 -4.01 -5.66 17.46
C ASP A 126 -3.17 -4.39 17.68
N ILE A 127 -3.87 -3.27 17.79
CA ILE A 127 -3.30 -1.94 18.01
C ILE A 127 -3.41 -1.50 19.47
N SER A 128 -3.86 -2.37 20.38
CA SER A 128 -3.97 -2.07 21.81
C SER A 128 -2.62 -1.71 22.45
N ASP A 129 -1.53 -2.22 21.87
CA ASP A 129 -0.16 -1.80 22.17
C ASP A 129 0.53 -1.30 20.89
N PRO A 130 0.52 0.01 20.63
CA PRO A 130 1.13 0.60 19.43
C PRO A 130 2.60 0.25 19.25
N LEU A 131 3.36 0.00 20.33
CA LEU A 131 4.78 -0.35 20.26
C LEU A 131 5.02 -1.75 19.70
N LEU A 132 4.01 -2.63 19.79
CA LEU A 132 4.07 -3.98 19.24
C LEU A 132 3.55 -4.06 17.82
N SER A 133 2.75 -3.08 17.39
CA SER A 133 2.15 -3.00 16.05
C SER A 133 2.97 -2.17 15.07
N VAL A 134 3.90 -1.34 15.57
CA VAL A 134 4.72 -0.44 14.74
C VAL A 134 5.64 -1.21 13.77
N PRO A 135 5.74 -0.78 12.50
CA PRO A 135 6.71 -1.33 11.56
C PRO A 135 8.15 -1.17 12.02
N VAL A 136 8.99 -2.12 11.59
CA VAL A 136 10.43 -2.08 11.85
C VAL A 136 11.20 -2.31 10.56
N THR A 137 12.28 -1.55 10.36
CA THR A 137 13.19 -1.70 9.22
C THR A 137 14.50 -2.30 9.69
N ASP A 138 14.90 -3.41 9.06
CA ASP A 138 16.26 -3.93 9.15
C ASP A 138 17.17 -3.11 8.24
N THR A 139 18.00 -2.25 8.82
CA THR A 139 18.88 -1.36 8.05
C THR A 139 20.05 -2.11 7.41
N SER A 140 20.34 -3.34 7.84
CA SER A 140 21.41 -4.17 7.25
C SER A 140 20.95 -4.80 5.94
N LEU A 141 19.72 -5.31 5.91
CA LEU A 141 19.14 -5.97 4.73
C LEU A 141 18.25 -5.05 3.88
N ARG A 142 17.92 -3.86 4.39
CA ARG A 142 16.99 -2.90 3.75
C ARG A 142 15.61 -3.52 3.51
N VAL A 143 15.11 -4.19 4.55
CA VAL A 143 13.81 -4.86 4.54
C VAL A 143 12.95 -4.31 5.66
N THR A 144 11.75 -3.87 5.34
CA THR A 144 10.76 -3.46 6.34
C THR A 144 9.81 -4.62 6.64
N TYR A 145 9.50 -4.80 7.91
CA TYR A 145 8.60 -5.80 8.44
C TYR A 145 7.40 -5.11 9.06
N LYS A 146 6.22 -5.73 8.94
CA LYS A 146 4.95 -5.18 9.45
C LYS A 146 5.05 -4.80 10.93
N ASN A 147 5.77 -5.60 11.70
CA ASN A 147 6.08 -5.35 13.10
C ASN A 147 7.31 -6.16 13.54
N ARG A 148 7.74 -5.98 14.80
CA ARG A 148 8.90 -6.69 15.37
C ARG A 148 8.77 -8.22 15.32
N TYR A 149 7.55 -8.76 15.42
CA TYR A 149 7.32 -10.21 15.39
C TYR A 149 7.58 -10.79 14.00
N CYS A 150 7.24 -10.03 12.95
CA CYS A 150 7.60 -10.40 11.59
C CYS A 150 9.12 -10.40 11.37
N ALA A 151 9.85 -9.44 11.96
CA ALA A 151 11.31 -9.46 11.91
C ALA A 151 11.90 -10.68 12.66
N GLU A 152 11.41 -10.94 13.87
CA GLU A 152 11.83 -12.08 14.70
C GLU A 152 11.62 -13.42 13.98
N CYS A 153 10.44 -13.67 13.43
CA CYS A 153 10.16 -14.92 12.71
C CYS A 153 10.77 -14.99 11.30
N ASN A 154 11.52 -13.95 10.90
CA ASN A 154 12.40 -13.96 9.74
C ASN A 154 13.89 -13.93 10.15
N PHE A 155 14.19 -14.25 11.41
CA PHE A 155 15.54 -14.41 11.96
C PHE A 155 16.39 -13.12 11.91
N VAL A 156 15.74 -11.96 11.95
CA VAL A 156 16.43 -10.67 11.98
C VAL A 156 16.96 -10.38 13.38
N SER A 157 18.20 -9.90 13.47
CA SER A 157 18.79 -9.48 14.74
C SER A 157 18.12 -8.21 15.27
N PRO A 158 17.72 -8.14 16.55
CA PRO A 158 17.19 -6.91 17.14
C PRO A 158 18.13 -5.70 17.01
N SER A 159 19.45 -5.92 16.94
CA SER A 159 20.44 -4.85 16.84
C SER A 159 20.46 -4.11 15.50
N SER A 160 19.86 -4.66 14.45
CA SER A 160 19.76 -3.99 13.14
C SER A 160 18.36 -3.41 12.88
N LEU A 161 17.44 -3.55 13.83
CA LEU A 161 16.07 -3.06 13.70
C LEU A 161 15.96 -1.60 14.13
N THR A 162 15.31 -0.83 13.28
CA THR A 162 14.82 0.51 13.60
C THR A 162 13.29 0.51 13.58
N SER A 163 12.67 0.92 14.69
CA SER A 163 11.22 1.13 14.75
C SER A 163 10.82 2.42 14.05
N TRP A 164 9.64 2.39 13.43
CA TRP A 164 9.03 3.57 12.84
C TRP A 164 8.47 4.51 13.91
N LEU A 165 8.15 5.74 13.53
CA LEU A 165 7.49 6.69 14.41
C LEU A 165 6.03 6.29 14.56
N ILE A 166 5.50 6.41 15.77
CA ILE A 166 4.07 6.24 16.05
C ILE A 166 3.53 7.64 16.29
N LEU A 167 2.57 8.05 15.48
CA LEU A 167 1.86 9.31 15.60
C LEU A 167 0.38 9.04 15.86
N ILE A 168 -0.31 10.00 16.45
CA ILE A 168 -1.73 9.97 16.75
C ILE A 168 -2.40 11.17 16.10
N ASN A 169 -3.50 10.92 15.40
CA ASN A 169 -4.34 11.94 14.83
C ASN A 169 -5.79 11.76 15.29
N CYS A 170 -6.33 12.78 15.95
CA CYS A 170 -7.69 12.80 16.46
C CYS A 170 -8.51 13.84 15.67
N GLU A 171 -8.77 13.60 14.39
CA GLU A 171 -9.49 14.54 13.51
C GLU A 171 -10.87 14.92 14.07
N SER A 172 -11.51 14.00 14.79
CA SER A 172 -12.79 14.21 15.47
C SER A 172 -12.77 15.30 16.54
N LEU A 173 -11.58 15.77 16.95
CA LEU A 173 -11.37 16.86 17.92
C LEU A 173 -11.03 18.19 17.24
N GLU A 174 -10.90 18.28 15.92
CA GLU A 174 -10.54 19.53 15.22
C GLU A 174 -11.56 20.65 15.42
N HIS A 175 -12.83 20.31 15.65
CA HIS A 175 -13.93 21.26 15.85
C HIS A 175 -14.37 21.41 17.31
N VAL A 176 -13.70 20.73 18.24
CA VAL A 176 -14.01 20.83 19.67
C VAL A 176 -13.16 21.94 20.26
N SER A 177 -13.79 23.09 20.56
CA SER A 177 -13.13 24.16 21.30
C SER A 177 -12.67 23.63 22.66
N ASP A 178 -11.53 24.12 23.13
CA ASP A 178 -10.96 23.85 24.47
C ASP A 178 -10.18 22.53 24.67
N VAL A 179 -10.04 21.69 23.64
CA VAL A 179 -9.18 20.50 23.72
C VAL A 179 -7.75 20.80 23.25
N THR A 180 -6.83 20.84 24.21
CA THR A 180 -5.39 21.02 23.98
C THR A 180 -4.69 19.68 23.69
N ASP A 181 -3.52 19.71 23.06
CA ASP A 181 -2.72 18.50 22.82
C ASP A 181 -2.34 17.81 24.14
N ASN A 182 -2.06 18.58 25.20
CA ASN A 182 -1.80 18.04 26.54
C ASN A 182 -3.01 17.29 27.11
N TYR A 183 -4.22 17.83 26.92
CA TYR A 183 -5.44 17.13 27.34
C TYR A 183 -5.59 15.79 26.63
N VAL A 184 -5.33 15.76 25.30
CA VAL A 184 -5.36 14.52 24.53
C VAL A 184 -4.37 13.51 25.12
N TRP A 185 -3.13 13.92 25.39
CA TRP A 185 -2.12 13.02 25.94
C TRP A 185 -2.47 12.46 27.32
N SER A 186 -2.96 13.30 28.22
CA SER A 186 -3.31 12.87 29.58
C SER A 186 -4.56 11.98 29.64
N ASN A 187 -5.43 12.02 28.63
CA ASN A 187 -6.73 11.33 28.63
C ASN A 187 -6.87 10.28 27.52
N LEU A 188 -5.82 10.05 26.74
CA LEU A 188 -5.81 9.05 25.68
C LEU A 188 -5.96 7.65 26.29
N LYS A 189 -6.94 6.88 25.79
CA LYS A 189 -7.17 5.51 26.21
C LYS A 189 -7.59 4.61 25.07
N TYR A 190 -7.31 3.32 25.22
CA TYR A 190 -7.77 2.29 24.30
C TYR A 190 -9.12 1.73 24.76
N ARG A 191 -10.14 1.82 23.90
CA ARG A 191 -11.45 1.19 24.09
C ARG A 191 -11.45 -0.18 23.41
N SER A 192 -11.42 -1.25 24.20
CA SER A 192 -11.33 -2.63 23.68
C SER A 192 -12.59 -3.11 22.97
N ASP A 193 -13.76 -2.59 23.34
CA ASP A 193 -15.05 -2.85 22.70
C ASP A 193 -15.15 -2.23 21.30
N LEU A 194 -14.53 -1.06 21.11
CA LEU A 194 -14.43 -0.37 19.81
C LEU A 194 -13.16 -0.72 19.03
N LYS A 195 -12.20 -1.37 19.68
CA LYS A 195 -10.84 -1.62 19.19
C LYS A 195 -10.15 -0.35 18.68
N GLN A 196 -10.30 0.76 19.41
CA GLN A 196 -9.85 2.06 18.96
C GLN A 196 -9.26 2.89 20.11
N TRP A 197 -8.22 3.64 19.79
CA TRP A 197 -7.69 4.68 20.65
C TRP A 197 -8.57 5.93 20.57
N GLY A 198 -8.68 6.68 21.65
CA GLY A 198 -9.45 7.92 21.67
C GLY A 198 -9.45 8.59 23.03
N VAL A 199 -10.22 9.67 23.11
CA VAL A 199 -10.37 10.48 24.31
C VAL A 199 -11.86 10.67 24.58
N GLU A 200 -12.27 10.58 25.84
CA GLU A 200 -13.64 10.97 26.23
C GLU A 200 -13.63 12.46 26.58
N VAL A 201 -14.50 13.23 25.94
CA VAL A 201 -14.63 14.67 26.19
C VAL A 201 -15.96 14.94 26.87
N ASN A 202 -15.90 15.61 28.01
CA ASN A 202 -17.06 15.91 28.85
C ASN A 202 -17.69 17.25 28.47
N ASN A 203 -18.25 17.32 27.26
CA ASN A 203 -19.09 18.44 26.81
C ASN A 203 -20.58 18.05 26.90
N ASP A 204 -21.02 17.64 28.10
CA ASP A 204 -22.40 17.25 28.46
C ASP A 204 -22.90 15.84 28.03
N THR A 205 -22.22 15.12 27.12
CA THR A 205 -22.69 13.80 26.63
C THR A 205 -21.71 12.62 26.78
N GLU A 206 -20.57 12.80 27.46
CA GLU A 206 -19.49 11.78 27.56
C GLU A 206 -19.16 11.15 26.17
N GLN A 207 -18.88 12.00 25.19
CA GLN A 207 -18.63 11.54 23.82
C GLN A 207 -17.20 10.99 23.70
N PHE A 208 -17.08 9.77 23.16
CA PHE A 208 -15.78 9.19 22.78
C PHE A 208 -15.35 9.70 21.40
N HIS A 209 -14.25 10.43 21.36
CA HIS A 209 -13.61 10.93 20.16
C HIS A 209 -12.49 10.00 19.75
N SER A 210 -12.65 9.34 18.60
CA SER A 210 -11.67 8.39 18.10
C SER A 210 -10.42 9.09 17.56
N CYS A 211 -9.30 8.43 17.78
CA CYS A 211 -7.99 8.79 17.28
C CYS A 211 -7.40 7.64 16.46
N ASN A 212 -6.75 7.99 15.35
CA ASN A 212 -6.09 7.06 14.47
C ASN A 212 -4.59 7.03 14.77
N LEU A 213 -4.03 5.82 14.83
CA LEU A 213 -2.59 5.62 14.83
C LEU A 213 -2.06 5.78 13.40
N ILE A 214 -0.99 6.54 13.27
CA ILE A 214 -0.26 6.76 12.03
C ILE A 214 1.16 6.29 12.28
N PHE A 215 1.62 5.30 11.52
CA PHE A 215 3.02 4.96 11.52
C PHE A 215 3.73 5.79 10.47
N ASP A 216 4.83 6.44 10.83
CA ASP A 216 5.59 7.27 9.91
C ASP A 216 7.06 6.86 9.87
N MET A 217 7.65 7.01 8.70
CA MET A 217 9.00 6.54 8.44
C MET A 217 10.03 7.53 8.97
N PRO A 218 10.97 7.12 9.84
CA PRO A 218 12.06 7.99 10.26
C PRO A 218 12.90 8.43 9.06
N SER A 219 13.30 9.71 9.04
CA SER A 219 14.00 10.32 7.90
C SER A 219 15.29 9.58 7.49
N TYR A 220 15.97 8.95 8.44
CA TYR A 220 17.23 8.23 8.22
C TYR A 220 17.08 6.84 7.61
N VAL A 221 15.88 6.22 7.63
CA VAL A 221 15.63 4.92 6.96
C VAL A 221 14.96 5.08 5.60
N THR A 222 14.65 6.31 5.16
CA THR A 222 13.98 6.60 3.88
C THR A 222 14.64 5.97 2.66
N ARG A 223 15.96 5.75 2.70
CA ARG A 223 16.73 5.13 1.60
C ARG A 223 16.73 3.60 1.63
N ASP A 224 16.30 3.01 2.74
CA ASP A 224 16.27 1.57 2.98
C ASP A 224 14.87 0.97 2.78
N VAL A 225 13.89 1.80 2.46
CA VAL A 225 12.48 1.42 2.31
C VAL A 225 12.04 1.60 0.86
N ARG A 226 11.44 0.55 0.29
CA ARG A 226 10.76 0.64 -1.01
C ARG A 226 9.32 1.09 -0.81
N LEU A 227 8.98 2.23 -1.41
CA LEU A 227 7.64 2.80 -1.38
C LEU A 227 6.70 2.08 -2.35
N CYS A 228 5.39 2.20 -2.12
CA CYS A 228 4.35 1.54 -2.89
C CYS A 228 3.05 2.37 -2.89
N ARG A 229 2.16 2.08 -3.85
CA ARG A 229 0.85 2.74 -3.94
C ARG A 229 -0.19 2.01 -3.09
N ALA A 230 -0.53 2.59 -1.94
CA ALA A 230 -1.45 1.99 -0.98
C ALA A 230 -2.91 2.35 -1.23
N ASN A 231 -3.83 1.58 -0.68
CA ASN A 231 -5.28 1.87 -0.70
C ASN A 231 -5.83 2.14 -2.11
N ILE A 232 -5.28 1.47 -3.13
CA ILE A 232 -5.75 1.55 -4.52
C ILE A 232 -6.52 0.28 -4.89
N VAL A 233 -7.54 0.44 -5.74
CA VAL A 233 -8.23 -0.71 -6.33
C VAL A 233 -7.33 -1.34 -7.39
N SER A 234 -6.89 -2.57 -7.13
CA SER A 234 -5.86 -3.27 -7.91
C SER A 234 -6.33 -4.57 -8.57
N THR A 235 -7.60 -4.93 -8.40
CA THR A 235 -8.20 -6.15 -8.94
C THR A 235 -9.59 -5.86 -9.52
N CYS A 236 -10.04 -6.77 -10.38
CA CYS A 236 -11.40 -6.77 -10.89
C CYS A 236 -12.31 -7.68 -10.06
N PRO A 237 -13.62 -7.42 -10.00
CA PRO A 237 -14.60 -8.33 -9.41
C PRO A 237 -14.47 -9.76 -9.97
N ASP A 238 -14.71 -10.78 -9.15
CA ASP A 238 -14.55 -12.19 -9.54
C ASP A 238 -15.47 -12.59 -10.69
N ASN A 239 -16.64 -11.96 -10.80
CA ASN A 239 -17.62 -12.17 -11.86
C ASN A 239 -17.29 -11.44 -13.18
N TRP A 240 -16.20 -10.65 -13.23
CA TRP A 240 -15.81 -9.91 -14.43
C TRP A 240 -15.37 -10.84 -15.56
N ARG A 241 -15.99 -10.70 -16.73
CA ARG A 241 -15.86 -11.67 -17.84
C ARG A 241 -14.81 -11.30 -18.89
N ARG A 242 -14.45 -10.02 -19.01
CA ARG A 242 -13.48 -9.57 -20.04
C ARG A 242 -12.05 -9.84 -19.55
N LEU A 243 -11.57 -11.06 -19.79
CA LEU A 243 -10.24 -11.52 -19.37
C LEU A 243 -9.08 -10.61 -19.82
N PRO A 244 -9.07 -10.01 -21.03
CA PRO A 244 -8.01 -9.08 -21.40
C PRO A 244 -7.92 -7.87 -20.46
N VAL A 245 -9.05 -7.27 -20.09
CA VAL A 245 -9.11 -6.14 -19.14
C VAL A 245 -8.68 -6.58 -17.75
N LYS A 246 -9.11 -7.76 -17.29
CA LYS A 246 -8.70 -8.32 -15.99
C LYS A 246 -7.20 -8.53 -15.91
N ARG A 247 -6.60 -9.14 -16.93
CA ARG A 247 -5.15 -9.35 -17.02
C ARG A 247 -4.40 -8.02 -17.09
N ALA A 248 -4.90 -7.05 -17.85
CA ALA A 248 -4.31 -5.73 -17.94
C ALA A 248 -4.29 -5.04 -16.56
N CYS A 249 -5.42 -5.05 -15.84
CA CYS A 249 -5.55 -4.50 -14.49
C CYS A 249 -4.46 -5.01 -13.54
N GLU A 250 -4.15 -6.30 -13.57
CA GLU A 250 -3.19 -6.91 -12.66
C GLU A 250 -1.72 -6.79 -13.13
N SER A 251 -1.47 -6.35 -14.37
CA SER A 251 -0.17 -6.52 -15.04
C SER A 251 0.80 -5.34 -14.95
N TYR A 252 0.34 -4.14 -14.60
CA TYR A 252 1.18 -2.94 -14.52
C TYR A 252 0.60 -1.90 -13.55
N LEU A 253 1.40 -0.91 -13.20
CA LEU A 253 1.01 0.23 -12.37
C LEU A 253 1.03 1.50 -13.23
N ALA A 254 -0.09 2.22 -13.23
CA ALA A 254 -0.29 3.49 -13.93
C ALA A 254 -1.44 4.23 -13.21
N MET A 255 -1.17 4.66 -11.99
CA MET A 255 -2.21 5.03 -11.04
C MET A 255 -3.06 6.18 -11.57
N VAL A 256 -4.39 6.02 -11.45
CA VAL A 256 -5.38 7.03 -11.84
C VAL A 256 -6.40 7.23 -10.74
N TYR A 257 -7.01 8.40 -10.74
CA TYR A 257 -7.98 8.80 -9.71
C TYR A 257 -9.35 8.99 -10.33
N LYS A 258 -10.39 8.67 -9.56
CA LYS A 258 -11.76 9.07 -9.90
C LYS A 258 -11.89 10.59 -9.75
N THR A 259 -12.56 11.23 -10.71
CA THR A 259 -12.87 12.66 -10.66
C THR A 259 -13.83 12.95 -9.50
N GLY A 260 -13.56 14.02 -8.75
CA GLY A 260 -14.38 14.46 -7.62
C GLY A 260 -13.55 14.57 -6.33
N ASN A 261 -14.26 14.68 -5.20
CA ASN A 261 -13.65 14.83 -3.87
C ASN A 261 -13.33 13.48 -3.21
N ASP A 262 -13.67 12.36 -3.85
CA ASP A 262 -13.40 11.03 -3.30
C ASP A 262 -11.92 10.69 -3.44
N ASP A 263 -11.32 10.13 -2.39
CA ASP A 263 -9.93 9.71 -2.42
C ASP A 263 -9.68 8.40 -3.21
N GLN A 264 -10.65 7.95 -4.01
CA GLN A 264 -10.59 6.66 -4.68
C GLN A 264 -9.57 6.66 -5.83
N ALA A 265 -8.56 5.79 -5.70
CA ALA A 265 -7.52 5.58 -6.69
C ALA A 265 -7.55 4.14 -7.21
N PHE A 266 -7.13 3.97 -8.46
CA PHE A 266 -7.06 2.69 -9.14
C PHE A 266 -5.63 2.45 -9.60
N ARG A 267 -5.20 1.20 -9.52
CA ARG A 267 -3.86 0.76 -9.96
C ARG A 267 -3.57 1.17 -11.40
N ASN A 268 -4.57 1.12 -12.27
CA ASN A 268 -4.51 1.59 -13.65
C ASN A 268 -5.91 1.78 -14.23
N PRO A 269 -6.04 2.39 -15.44
CA PRO A 269 -7.33 2.57 -16.10
C PRO A 269 -8.11 1.26 -16.32
N HIS A 270 -7.44 0.13 -16.54
CA HIS A 270 -8.12 -1.16 -16.70
C HIS A 270 -8.79 -1.63 -15.39
N CYS A 271 -8.19 -1.36 -14.24
CA CYS A 271 -8.82 -1.62 -12.95
C CYS A 271 -10.04 -0.71 -12.73
N ALA A 272 -9.97 0.55 -13.13
CA ALA A 272 -11.13 1.46 -13.07
C ALA A 272 -12.28 0.96 -13.95
N LEU A 273 -11.98 0.57 -15.19
CA LEU A 273 -12.94 0.05 -16.16
C LEU A 273 -13.68 -1.19 -15.65
N CYS A 274 -12.97 -2.16 -15.07
CA CYS A 274 -13.61 -3.38 -14.56
C CYS A 274 -14.34 -3.18 -13.23
N ASN A 275 -14.13 -2.04 -12.57
CA ASN A 275 -14.88 -1.61 -11.38
C ASN A 275 -15.98 -0.58 -11.74
N GLY A 276 -16.36 -0.48 -13.02
CA GLY A 276 -17.55 0.24 -13.46
C GLY A 276 -17.35 1.74 -13.71
N LEU A 277 -16.11 2.23 -13.73
CA LEU A 277 -15.84 3.62 -14.11
C LEU A 277 -15.62 3.77 -15.61
N SER A 278 -16.14 4.86 -16.18
CA SER A 278 -15.75 5.32 -17.52
C SER A 278 -14.38 5.99 -17.47
N VAL A 279 -13.67 5.92 -18.59
CA VAL A 279 -12.43 6.64 -18.85
C VAL A 279 -12.57 8.14 -18.58
N ASP A 280 -13.68 8.76 -19.00
CA ASP A 280 -13.90 10.21 -18.87
C ASP A 280 -13.98 10.68 -17.41
N ALA A 281 -14.16 9.75 -16.47
CA ALA A 281 -14.19 10.02 -15.04
C ALA A 281 -12.80 9.89 -14.39
N LEU A 282 -11.72 9.69 -15.17
CA LEU A 282 -10.38 9.44 -14.65
C LEU A 282 -9.44 10.64 -14.85
N VAL A 283 -8.64 10.93 -13.82
CA VAL A 283 -7.61 11.98 -13.85
C VAL A 283 -6.26 11.44 -13.36
N CYS A 284 -5.19 12.07 -13.83
CA CYS A 284 -3.81 11.70 -13.49
C CYS A 284 -3.31 12.26 -12.16
N ASP A 285 -3.92 13.35 -11.68
CA ASP A 285 -3.52 14.07 -10.48
C ASP A 285 -4.75 14.43 -9.65
N LYS A 286 -4.63 14.30 -8.33
CA LYS A 286 -5.54 14.97 -7.40
C LYS A 286 -4.96 16.33 -7.04
N GLY A 287 -5.79 17.37 -7.07
CA GLY A 287 -5.43 18.64 -6.45
C GLY A 287 -5.10 18.44 -4.96
N VAL A 288 -4.10 19.15 -4.45
CA VAL A 288 -3.70 19.08 -3.03
C VAL A 288 -4.84 19.59 -2.15
N SER A 289 -5.46 18.71 -1.37
CA SER A 289 -6.45 19.10 -0.35
C SER A 289 -5.75 19.76 0.86
N GLY A 290 -6.39 20.78 1.42
CA GLY A 290 -5.82 21.76 2.36
C GLY A 290 -5.38 21.26 3.74
N LYS A 291 -4.88 22.23 4.54
CA LYS A 291 -4.22 22.08 5.85
C LYS A 291 -5.03 21.21 6.83
N ARG A 292 -4.46 20.08 7.27
CA ARG A 292 -4.94 19.26 8.40
C ARG A 292 -4.17 19.59 9.68
N ARG A 293 -4.73 19.29 10.86
CA ARG A 293 -3.99 19.40 12.13
C ARG A 293 -2.76 18.48 12.09
N LYS A 294 -1.62 18.95 12.64
CA LYS A 294 -0.40 18.13 12.68
C LYS A 294 -0.62 16.95 13.64
N PRO A 295 -0.25 15.72 13.24
CA PRO A 295 -0.37 14.56 14.12
C PRO A 295 0.61 14.68 15.30
N LEU A 296 0.24 14.11 16.45
CA LEU A 296 1.02 14.14 17.68
C LEU A 296 1.90 12.89 17.80
N SER A 297 3.13 12.98 18.31
CA SER A 297 4.02 11.82 18.44
C SER A 297 3.77 10.99 19.69
N PHE A 298 3.48 9.70 19.56
CA PHE A 298 3.29 8.76 20.68
C PHE A 298 4.51 8.67 21.59
N ALA A 299 5.70 8.97 21.08
CA ALA A 299 6.93 9.01 21.88
C ALA A 299 6.84 10.05 23.02
N LEU A 300 5.98 11.06 22.92
CA LEU A 300 5.73 12.02 24.00
C LEU A 300 5.11 11.36 25.24
N LEU A 301 4.35 10.27 25.08
CA LEU A 301 3.83 9.47 26.21
C LEU A 301 4.91 8.62 26.90
N LEU A 302 6.09 8.48 26.28
CA LEU A 302 7.16 7.61 26.73
C LEU A 302 8.43 8.40 27.10
N ASP A 303 8.36 9.73 27.08
CA ASP A 303 9.45 10.60 27.54
C ASP A 303 9.57 10.47 29.06
N ILE A 304 10.36 9.48 29.49
CA ILE A 304 10.65 9.19 30.90
C ILE A 304 11.86 10.03 31.28
N ASN A 305 11.60 11.20 31.85
CA ASN A 305 12.64 11.99 32.49
C ASN A 305 12.87 11.40 33.90
N GLN A 306 14.04 10.81 34.14
CA GLN A 306 14.37 10.21 35.45
C GLN A 306 14.31 11.21 36.62
N SER A 307 14.34 12.52 36.32
CA SER A 307 14.18 13.58 37.34
C SER A 307 12.73 13.90 37.70
N ASP A 308 11.74 13.53 36.85
CA ASP A 308 10.32 13.84 37.03
C ASP A 308 9.48 12.64 37.54
N GLY A 309 10.13 11.50 37.83
CA GLY A 309 9.47 10.31 38.38
C GLY A 309 8.57 9.59 37.36
N ASP A 310 7.32 9.27 37.73
CA ASP A 310 6.35 8.57 36.87
C ASP A 310 5.62 9.50 35.87
N GLN A 311 6.04 10.76 35.76
CA GLN A 311 5.43 11.72 34.85
C GLN A 311 6.09 11.65 33.46
N VAL A 312 5.26 11.41 32.44
CA VAL A 312 5.67 11.37 31.03
C VAL A 312 5.20 12.63 30.30
N GLY A 313 6.02 13.15 29.37
CA GLY A 313 5.66 14.29 28.52
C GLY A 313 5.88 15.68 29.12
N VAL A 314 6.79 15.82 30.09
CA VAL A 314 6.99 17.07 30.86
C VAL A 314 7.99 18.04 30.20
N SER A 315 8.90 17.54 29.35
CA SER A 315 9.99 18.32 28.74
C SER A 315 9.60 18.94 27.39
N ILE A 316 8.86 20.05 27.43
CA ILE A 316 8.81 20.99 26.30
C ILE A 316 9.79 22.13 26.61
N GLN A 317 11.00 22.08 26.07
CA GLN A 317 11.83 23.29 25.92
C GLN A 317 11.79 23.77 24.47
N PRO A 318 11.75 25.09 24.26
CA PRO A 318 11.30 25.75 23.03
C PRO A 318 12.14 25.50 21.78
#